data_AF-A0A3E2CJK0-F1
#
_entry.id   AF-A0A3E2CJK0-F1
#
_cell.length_a   1.000
_cell.length_b   1.000
_cell.length_c   1.000
_cell.angle_alpha   90.00
_cell.angle_beta   90.00
_cell.angle_gamma   90.00
#
_symmetry.space_group_name_H-M   'P 1'
#
loop_
_entity.id
_entity.type
_entity.pdbx_description
1 polymer ?
#
loop_
_entity_poly.entity_id
_entity_poly.type
_entity_poly.pdbx_seq_one_letter_code
_entity_poly.pdbx_strand_id
1 'polypeptide(L)'
;VGLHDFGSFAKPNPGGTTIREVKQARWHRVGSKDAQNSTGFVLPIEQSLLEFTIVADAFAHNMVRSLVQACVQIGCGKRSLDWFEEKINVPLREGSTGPIDPHGLTLEYVAYPPDEELASRAEKIRARRDSSEL
;
A
#
# COMPACT_ATOMS: atom_id res chain seq x y z
N VAL A 1 4.83 5.98 5.12
CA VAL A 1 4.64 7.03 4.10
C VAL A 1 6.02 7.51 3.69
N GLY A 2 6.21 7.92 2.44
CA GLY A 2 7.52 8.24 1.86
C GLY A 2 8.05 7.13 0.95
N LEU A 3 9.31 7.27 0.56
CA LEU A 3 10.05 6.33 -0.28
C LEU A 3 10.63 5.20 0.60
N HIS A 4 10.27 3.95 0.29
CA HIS A 4 10.72 2.77 1.05
C HIS A 4 10.91 1.58 0.13
N ASP A 5 11.79 0.65 0.53
CA ASP A 5 11.84 -0.68 -0.06
C ASP A 5 10.82 -1.61 0.61
N PHE A 6 9.81 -2.04 -0.15
CA PHE A 6 8.76 -2.93 0.34
C PHE A 6 9.09 -4.42 0.13
N GLY A 7 10.36 -4.81 0.03
CA GLY A 7 10.81 -6.19 -0.20
C GLY A 7 10.26 -7.21 0.82
N SER A 8 10.02 -6.78 2.06
CA SER A 8 9.33 -7.60 3.06
C SER A 8 7.87 -7.89 2.73
N PHE A 9 7.19 -6.97 2.03
CA PHE A 9 5.75 -6.98 1.77
C PHE A 9 5.38 -7.31 0.32
N ALA A 10 6.35 -7.37 -0.58
CA ALA A 10 6.08 -7.51 -2.00
C ALA A 10 7.09 -8.42 -2.68
N LYS A 11 6.75 -8.87 -3.90
CA LYS A 11 7.71 -9.48 -4.81
C LYS A 11 8.04 -8.49 -5.93
N PRO A 12 9.32 -8.29 -6.27
CA PRO A 12 9.67 -7.52 -7.45
C PRO A 12 9.16 -8.25 -8.69
N ASN A 13 8.69 -7.48 -9.68
CA ASN A 13 8.49 -8.02 -11.02
C ASN A 13 9.86 -8.36 -11.64
N PRO A 14 9.93 -9.26 -12.63
CA PRO A 14 11.19 -9.56 -13.32
C PRO A 14 11.91 -8.29 -13.78
N GLY A 15 13.15 -8.10 -13.31
CA GLY A 15 13.97 -6.92 -13.63
C GLY A 15 13.62 -5.63 -12.87
N GLY A 16 12.58 -5.63 -12.03
CA GLY A 16 12.15 -4.48 -11.23
C GLY A 16 12.61 -4.54 -9.77
N THR A 17 12.28 -3.49 -9.01
CA THR A 17 12.53 -3.39 -7.56
C THR A 17 11.21 -3.25 -6.78
N THR A 18 11.29 -3.37 -5.47
CA THR A 18 10.19 -3.17 -4.52
C THR A 18 10.18 -1.77 -3.89
N ILE A 19 11.02 -0.86 -4.39
CA ILE A 19 11.10 0.53 -3.93
C ILE A 19 9.92 1.34 -4.47
N ARG A 20 9.06 1.86 -3.58
CA ARG A 20 7.86 2.65 -3.93
C ARG A 20 7.74 3.87 -3.04
N GLU A 21 7.11 4.90 -3.58
CA GLU A 21 6.77 6.11 -2.84
C GLU A 21 5.30 6.07 -2.45
N VAL A 22 5.03 5.81 -1.17
CA VAL A 22 3.68 5.87 -0.62
C VAL A 22 3.39 7.30 -0.21
N LYS A 23 2.45 7.94 -0.92
CA LYS A 23 2.03 9.32 -0.70
C LYS A 23 1.02 9.44 0.44
N GLN A 24 0.18 8.42 0.61
CA GLN A 24 -0.84 8.38 1.65
C GLN A 24 -1.08 6.95 2.08
N ALA A 25 -1.27 6.74 3.39
CA ALA A 25 -1.75 5.47 3.96
C ALA A 25 -2.56 5.81 5.21
N ARG A 26 -3.85 5.47 5.23
CA ARG A 26 -4.74 5.80 6.35
C ARG A 26 -5.75 4.69 6.60
N TRP A 27 -6.04 4.44 7.87
CA TRP A 27 -7.18 3.64 8.31
C TRP A 27 -8.34 4.56 8.66
N HIS A 28 -9.54 4.13 8.32
CA HIS A 28 -10.76 4.84 8.67
C HIS A 28 -11.88 3.87 9.03
N ARG A 29 -12.75 4.26 9.96
CA ARG A 29 -13.95 3.48 10.32
C ARG A 29 -15.14 4.00 9.52
N VAL A 30 -15.61 3.17 8.61
CA VAL A 30 -16.77 3.46 7.77
C VAL A 30 -17.95 3.91 8.64
N GLY A 31 -18.64 5.00 8.24
CA GLY A 31 -19.77 5.55 8.99
C GLY A 31 -19.43 6.44 10.20
N SER A 32 -18.15 6.64 10.53
CA SER A 32 -17.74 7.67 11.50
C SER A 32 -18.07 9.08 10.98
N LYS A 33 -18.25 10.07 11.87
CA LYS A 33 -18.41 11.49 11.45
C LYS A 33 -17.18 12.03 10.70
N ASP A 34 -16.02 11.40 10.91
CA ASP A 34 -14.78 11.70 10.20
C ASP A 34 -14.73 11.04 8.80
N ALA A 35 -15.76 10.24 8.44
CA ALA A 35 -15.88 9.46 7.20
C ALA A 35 -16.37 10.26 5.99
N GLN A 36 -16.19 11.59 5.97
CA GLN A 36 -16.67 12.39 4.83
C GLN A 36 -16.04 11.99 3.48
N ASN A 37 -15.01 11.14 3.52
CA ASN A 37 -14.30 10.62 2.36
C ASN A 37 -14.36 9.09 2.23
N SER A 38 -15.35 8.40 2.81
CA SER A 38 -15.56 6.98 2.48
C SER A 38 -15.90 6.86 0.98
N THR A 39 -15.14 6.07 0.25
CA THR A 39 -15.34 5.91 -1.19
C THR A 39 -16.52 4.98 -1.45
N GLY A 40 -17.56 5.48 -2.12
CA GLY A 40 -18.73 4.69 -2.54
C GLY A 40 -19.93 4.74 -1.60
N PHE A 41 -21.01 4.06 -2.01
CA PHE A 41 -22.22 3.91 -1.21
C PHE A 41 -22.01 2.81 -0.16
N VAL A 42 -21.97 3.21 1.10
CA VAL A 42 -21.80 2.29 2.24
C VAL A 42 -23.16 1.71 2.61
N LEU A 43 -23.30 0.38 2.56
CA LEU A 43 -24.50 -0.27 3.05
C LEU A 43 -24.57 -0.19 4.59
N PRO A 44 -25.77 -0.17 5.20
CA PRO A 44 -25.89 -0.17 6.66
C PRO A 44 -25.15 -1.31 7.36
N ILE A 45 -25.03 -2.46 6.71
CA ILE A 45 -24.28 -3.62 7.20
C ILE A 45 -22.75 -3.40 7.24
N GLU A 46 -22.25 -2.36 6.57
CA GLU A 46 -20.82 -2.04 6.43
C GLU A 46 -20.37 -0.90 7.36
N GLN A 47 -21.28 -0.29 8.13
CA GLN A 47 -21.00 0.86 9.03
C GLN A 47 -20.04 0.56 10.20
N SER A 48 -19.55 -0.68 10.33
CA SER A 48 -18.53 -1.06 11.31
C SER A 48 -17.21 -1.50 10.69
N LEU A 49 -17.09 -1.49 9.35
CA LEU A 49 -15.88 -1.91 8.66
C LEU A 49 -14.74 -0.91 8.89
N LEU A 50 -13.51 -1.44 8.78
CA LEU A 50 -12.29 -0.66 8.71
C LEU A 50 -11.82 -0.63 7.26
N GLU A 51 -11.68 0.57 6.72
CA GLU A 51 -11.17 0.82 5.38
C GLU A 51 -9.71 1.28 5.48
N PHE A 52 -8.84 0.71 4.65
CA PHE A 52 -7.47 1.18 4.47
C PHE A 52 -7.30 1.82 3.10
N THR A 53 -7.15 3.14 3.06
CA THR A 53 -6.83 3.86 1.83
C THR A 53 -5.33 4.03 1.71
N ILE A 54 -4.77 3.61 0.57
CA ILE A 54 -3.36 3.81 0.23
C ILE A 54 -3.23 4.44 -1.16
N VAL A 55 -2.38 5.46 -1.27
CA VAL A 55 -2.03 6.13 -2.52
C VAL A 55 -0.51 6.10 -2.66
N ALA A 56 -0.05 5.64 -3.81
CA ALA A 56 1.37 5.55 -4.13
C ALA A 56 1.61 5.96 -5.58
N ASP A 57 2.86 6.15 -5.94
CA ASP A 57 3.28 6.32 -7.32
C ASP A 57 3.10 5.04 -8.16
N ALA A 58 3.32 3.87 -7.54
CA ALA A 58 3.08 2.54 -8.06
C ALA A 58 3.01 1.51 -6.92
N PHE A 59 2.52 0.30 -7.21
CA PHE A 59 2.49 -0.80 -6.25
C PHE A 59 3.25 -2.02 -6.79
N ALA A 60 4.00 -2.70 -5.93
CA ALA A 60 4.63 -3.98 -6.26
C ALA A 60 3.66 -5.15 -6.03
N HIS A 61 3.96 -6.33 -6.60
CA HIS A 61 3.06 -7.48 -6.53
C HIS A 61 2.81 -7.91 -5.07
N ASN A 62 1.53 -8.06 -4.70
CA ASN A 62 1.04 -8.35 -3.35
C ASN A 62 1.34 -7.28 -2.27
N MET A 63 1.91 -6.13 -2.62
CA MET A 63 2.32 -5.09 -1.67
C MET A 63 1.18 -4.66 -0.73
N VAL A 64 0.05 -4.22 -1.30
CA VAL A 64 -1.08 -3.67 -0.51
C VAL A 64 -1.67 -4.72 0.41
N ARG A 65 -1.95 -5.92 -0.10
CA ARG A 65 -2.54 -7.03 0.68
C ARG A 65 -1.63 -7.48 1.83
N SER A 66 -0.32 -7.46 1.61
CA SER A 66 0.67 -7.82 2.64
C SER A 66 0.82 -6.75 3.71
N LEU A 67 0.78 -5.46 3.31
CA LEU A 67 0.75 -4.33 4.25
C LEU A 67 -0.50 -4.38 5.13
N VAL A 68 -1.67 -4.60 4.53
CA VAL A 68 -2.94 -4.74 5.28
C VAL A 68 -2.86 -5.91 6.25
N GLN A 69 -2.33 -7.07 5.83
CA GLN A 69 -2.15 -8.21 6.73
C GLN A 69 -1.28 -7.87 7.94
N ALA A 70 -0.18 -7.14 7.73
CA ALA A 70 0.71 -6.72 8.80
C ALA A 70 0.02 -5.75 9.77
N CYS A 71 -0.73 -4.76 9.26
CA CYS A 71 -1.55 -3.87 10.10
C CYS A 71 -2.58 -4.66 10.93
N VAL A 72 -3.27 -5.64 10.33
CA VAL A 72 -4.24 -6.48 11.06
C VAL A 72 -3.55 -7.31 12.14
N GLN A 73 -2.38 -7.88 11.88
CA GLN A 73 -1.62 -8.62 12.90
C GLN A 73 -1.26 -7.74 14.10
N ILE A 74 -0.87 -6.49 13.86
CA ILE A 74 -0.58 -5.51 14.93
C ILE A 74 -1.85 -5.14 15.68
N GLY A 75 -2.94 -4.81 14.96
CA GLY A 75 -4.23 -4.47 15.57
C GLY A 75 -4.83 -5.60 16.40
N CYS A 76 -4.51 -6.86 16.07
CA CYS A 76 -4.89 -8.04 16.87
C CYS A 76 -3.86 -8.42 17.96
N GLY A 77 -2.78 -7.66 18.15
CA GLY A 77 -1.75 -7.93 19.15
C GLY A 77 -0.83 -9.14 18.83
N LYS A 78 -0.83 -9.64 17.60
CA LYS A 78 0.01 -10.77 17.15
C LYS A 78 1.45 -10.34 16.80
N ARG A 79 1.65 -9.04 16.54
CA ARG A 79 2.93 -8.41 16.19
C ARG A 79 3.00 -7.01 16.82
N SER A 80 4.21 -6.52 17.04
CA SER A 80 4.48 -5.18 17.55
C SER A 80 4.67 -4.16 16.42
N LEU A 81 4.67 -2.89 16.78
CA LEU A 81 5.08 -1.81 15.87
C LEU A 81 6.56 -1.91 15.51
N ASP A 82 7.43 -2.23 16.48
CA ASP A 82 8.87 -2.42 16.26
C ASP A 82 9.14 -3.51 15.20
N TRP A 83 8.36 -4.59 15.21
CA TRP A 83 8.45 -5.64 14.19
C TRP A 83 8.11 -5.09 12.80
N PHE A 84 7.12 -4.21 12.69
CA PHE A 84 6.77 -3.61 11.40
C PHE A 84 7.87 -2.67 10.90
N GLU A 85 8.44 -1.87 11.79
CA GLU A 85 9.57 -0.99 11.51
C GLU A 85 10.78 -1.80 11.04
N GLU A 86 11.10 -2.90 11.71
CA GLU A 86 12.15 -3.83 11.28
C GLU A 86 11.89 -4.36 9.86
N LYS A 87 10.64 -4.71 9.52
CA LYS A 87 10.28 -5.17 8.17
C LYS A 87 10.39 -4.10 7.09
N ILE A 88 10.30 -2.82 7.44
CA ILE A 88 10.57 -1.71 6.51
C ILE A 88 12.08 -1.50 6.37
N ASN A 89 12.82 -1.52 7.48
CA ASN A 89 14.26 -1.25 7.50
C ASN A 89 15.11 -2.41 6.96
N VAL A 90 14.61 -3.64 7.05
CA VAL A 90 15.26 -4.86 6.56
C VAL A 90 14.34 -5.52 5.53
N PRO A 91 14.39 -5.11 4.25
CA PRO A 91 13.45 -5.55 3.21
C PRO A 91 13.75 -6.99 2.75
N LEU A 92 13.38 -7.97 3.57
CA LEU A 92 13.63 -9.40 3.32
C LEU A 92 12.33 -10.21 3.32
N ARG A 93 12.14 -10.98 2.26
CA ARG A 93 10.93 -11.81 2.10
C ARG A 93 11.04 -13.11 2.90
N GLU A 94 10.37 -13.14 4.05
CA GLU A 94 10.38 -14.30 4.97
C GLU A 94 8.99 -14.95 5.15
N GLY A 95 7.97 -14.46 4.44
CA GLY A 95 6.59 -15.00 4.48
C GLY A 95 5.75 -14.56 5.69
N SER A 96 6.35 -13.95 6.71
CA SER A 96 5.66 -13.47 7.92
C SER A 96 4.58 -12.39 7.68
N THR A 97 4.67 -11.70 6.54
CA THR A 97 3.76 -10.64 6.06
C THR A 97 2.91 -11.10 4.85
N GLY A 98 2.60 -12.39 4.72
CA GLY A 98 1.80 -12.93 3.60
C GLY A 98 0.54 -12.11 3.26
N PRO A 99 0.02 -12.16 2.01
CA PRO A 99 -1.12 -11.34 1.64
C PRO A 99 -2.40 -11.80 2.35
N ILE A 100 -3.19 -10.85 2.85
CA ILE A 100 -4.58 -11.10 3.28
C ILE A 100 -5.45 -11.50 2.08
N ASP A 101 -6.64 -12.04 2.29
CA ASP A 101 -7.63 -12.38 1.26
C ASP A 101 -7.88 -11.23 0.24
N PRO A 102 -8.08 -11.52 -1.07
CA PRO A 102 -8.18 -10.46 -2.08
C PRO A 102 -9.53 -9.75 -2.13
N HIS A 103 -10.61 -10.31 -1.58
CA HIS A 103 -11.98 -9.82 -1.86
C HIS A 103 -12.26 -8.40 -1.34
N GLY A 104 -11.46 -7.90 -0.40
CA GLY A 104 -11.58 -6.54 0.14
C GLY A 104 -10.72 -5.48 -0.55
N LEU A 105 -9.97 -5.83 -1.61
CA LEU A 105 -9.11 -4.89 -2.32
C LEU A 105 -9.80 -4.34 -3.58
N THR A 106 -10.01 -3.03 -3.61
CA THR A 106 -10.59 -2.31 -4.75
C THR A 106 -9.61 -1.25 -5.28
N LEU A 107 -9.53 -1.12 -6.61
CA LEU A 107 -8.85 0.01 -7.25
C LEU A 107 -9.85 1.16 -7.41
N GLU A 108 -9.64 2.24 -6.64
CA GLU A 108 -10.57 3.38 -6.59
C GLU A 108 -10.28 4.43 -7.66
N TYR A 109 -9.01 4.83 -7.83
CA TYR A 109 -8.66 6.01 -8.62
C TYR A 109 -7.26 5.90 -9.24
N VAL A 110 -7.13 6.41 -10.46
CA VAL A 110 -5.85 6.59 -11.16
C VAL A 110 -5.74 8.04 -11.62
N ALA A 111 -4.71 8.74 -11.12
CA ALA A 111 -4.42 10.10 -11.52
C ALA A 111 -3.57 10.14 -12.79
N TYR A 112 -4.06 10.82 -13.82
CA TYR A 112 -3.29 11.10 -15.03
C TYR A 112 -2.90 12.59 -15.06
N PRO A 113 -1.65 12.92 -15.41
CA PRO A 113 -1.25 14.30 -15.68
C PRO A 113 -1.86 14.79 -17.01
N PRO A 114 -1.69 16.08 -17.38
CA PRO A 114 -2.04 16.58 -18.71
C PRO A 114 -1.41 15.75 -19.85
N ASP A 115 -2.05 15.77 -21.02
CA ASP A 115 -1.69 14.90 -22.15
C ASP A 115 -0.23 15.10 -22.60
N GLU A 116 0.26 16.34 -22.59
CA GLU A 116 1.63 16.70 -22.91
C GLU A 116 2.68 16.11 -21.94
N GLU A 117 2.27 15.76 -20.72
CA GLU A 117 3.15 15.19 -19.70
C GLU A 117 3.08 13.66 -19.62
N LEU A 118 2.11 13.02 -20.29
CA LEU A 118 1.87 11.57 -20.19
C LEU A 118 3.11 10.75 -20.57
N ALA A 119 3.79 11.10 -21.66
CA ALA A 119 4.97 10.37 -22.14
C ALA A 119 6.12 10.43 -21.12
N SER A 120 6.46 11.62 -20.65
CA SER A 120 7.51 11.81 -19.63
C SER A 120 7.14 11.11 -18.31
N ARG A 121 5.85 11.14 -17.91
CA ARG A 121 5.37 10.44 -16.73
C ARG A 121 5.54 8.93 -16.86
N ALA A 122 5.23 8.35 -18.01
CA ALA A 122 5.39 6.93 -18.27
C ALA A 122 6.86 6.48 -18.22
N GLU A 123 7.78 7.28 -18.76
CA GLU A 123 9.23 7.02 -18.67
C GLU A 123 9.71 7.02 -17.22
N LYS A 124 9.34 8.04 -16.43
CA LYS A 124 9.70 8.13 -15.01
C LYS A 124 9.17 6.95 -14.19
N ILE A 125 7.97 6.46 -14.47
CA ILE A 125 7.39 5.31 -13.77
C ILE A 125 8.10 4.00 -14.13
N ARG A 126 8.56 3.84 -15.38
CA ARG A 126 9.27 2.64 -15.84
C ARG A 126 10.74 2.62 -15.44
N ALA A 127 11.33 3.78 -15.16
CA ALA A 127 12.70 3.89 -14.68
C ALA A 127 12.90 3.00 -13.45
N ARG A 128 13.89 2.11 -13.53
CA ARG A 128 14.22 1.22 -12.43
C ARG A 128 14.87 2.05 -11.32
N ARG A 129 14.27 2.01 -10.13
CA ARG A 129 14.85 2.62 -8.94
C ARG A 129 15.96 1.79 -8.34
N ASP A 130 16.94 2.46 -7.77
CA ASP A 130 18.08 1.85 -7.07
C ASP A 130 18.05 2.17 -5.57
N SER A 131 18.76 1.35 -4.76
CA SER A 131 18.88 1.55 -3.31
C SER A 131 19.56 2.87 -2.93
N SER A 132 20.32 3.48 -3.84
CA SER A 132 20.90 4.82 -3.65
C SER A 132 19.88 5.95 -3.58
N GLU A 133 18.62 5.70 -3.96
CA GLU A 133 17.53 6.68 -3.87
C GLU A 133 16.82 6.69 -2.50
N LEU A 134 17.08 5.70 -1.64
CA LEU A 134 16.42 5.53 -0.32
C LEU A 134 16.92 6.50 0.75
#